data_AF-A0A8S3WHM3-F1
#
_entry.id   AF-A0A8S3WHM3-F1
#
_cell.length_a   1.000
_cell.length_b   1.000
_cell.length_c   1.000
_cell.angle_alpha   90.00
_cell.angle_beta   90.00
_cell.angle_gamma   90.00
#
_symmetry.space_group_name_H-M   'P 1'
#
loop_
_entity.id
_entity.type
_entity.pdbx_description
1 polymer ?
#
loop_
_entity_poly.entity_id
_entity_poly.type
_entity_poly.pdbx_seq_one_letter_code
_entity_poly.pdbx_strand_id
1 'polypeptide(L)'
;MKCSACGKFMAAAEGVTCPKCDRKSHRACVKVPEGVQVQPTWLCPDCKIRTPRKSDQNTPVRGLNSENIIKQGEEKPQSPVAQGLKESELALELRKFREELRETREEFRSFRQEMFDLRNSIKSCEERLDTLENKYIRLEEQQTLIESKNVCGKIQDLETIIADLRSDLNDRDQELLYNDIEVAGIPEEGAENVLHIVTACATKLGVTLEERDIAENDDFSSLSTKS
;
A
#
# COMPACT_ATOMS: atom_id res chain seq x y z
N MET A 1 -30.24 -12.51 -14.07
CA MET A 1 -31.20 -11.91 -13.09
C MET A 1 -30.55 -11.85 -11.71
N LYS A 2 -30.98 -10.98 -10.78
CA LYS A 2 -30.35 -10.84 -9.45
C LYS A 2 -31.13 -11.62 -8.37
N CYS A 3 -30.41 -12.28 -7.47
CA CYS A 3 -30.98 -12.99 -6.33
C CYS A 3 -31.44 -11.99 -5.25
N SER A 4 -32.69 -12.09 -4.80
CA SER A 4 -33.23 -11.22 -3.75
C SER A 4 -32.63 -11.44 -2.36
N ALA A 5 -31.99 -12.60 -2.10
CA ALA A 5 -31.42 -12.93 -0.80
C ALA A 5 -29.95 -12.51 -0.64
N CYS A 6 -29.15 -12.55 -1.72
CA CYS A 6 -27.71 -12.24 -1.65
C CYS A 6 -27.24 -11.15 -2.63
N GLY A 7 -28.14 -10.62 -3.48
CA GLY A 7 -27.82 -9.56 -4.44
C GLY A 7 -27.00 -9.98 -5.67
N LYS A 8 -26.42 -11.18 -5.67
CA LYS A 8 -25.59 -11.71 -6.78
C LYS A 8 -26.43 -12.12 -8.00
N PHE A 9 -25.80 -12.07 -9.18
CA PHE A 9 -26.42 -12.51 -10.43
C PHE A 9 -26.52 -14.03 -10.51
N MET A 10 -27.57 -14.51 -11.15
CA MET A 10 -27.89 -15.92 -11.30
C MET A 10 -28.46 -16.25 -12.69
N ALA A 11 -28.24 -17.48 -13.14
CA ALA A 11 -28.84 -18.04 -14.33
C ALA A 11 -30.35 -18.28 -14.12
N ALA A 12 -31.15 -18.19 -15.19
CA ALA A 12 -32.60 -18.32 -15.09
C ALA A 12 -33.07 -19.71 -14.60
N ALA A 13 -32.29 -20.76 -14.88
CA ALA A 13 -32.59 -22.14 -14.53
C ALA A 13 -32.28 -22.50 -13.05
N GLU A 14 -31.42 -21.72 -12.39
CA GLU A 14 -30.90 -22.04 -11.04
C GLU A 14 -31.70 -21.36 -9.91
N GLY A 15 -32.75 -20.64 -10.27
CA GLY A 15 -33.54 -19.84 -9.36
C GLY A 15 -34.90 -20.41 -9.00
N VAL A 16 -35.29 -20.15 -7.76
CA VAL A 16 -36.65 -20.37 -7.27
C VAL A 16 -37.38 -19.03 -7.20
N THR A 17 -38.62 -19.01 -7.67
CA THR A 17 -39.49 -17.83 -7.67
C THR A 17 -40.53 -17.96 -6.56
N CYS A 18 -40.68 -16.91 -5.76
CA CYS A 18 -41.73 -16.87 -4.72
C CYS A 18 -43.09 -16.56 -5.36
N PRO A 19 -44.12 -17.41 -5.21
CA PRO A 19 -45.44 -17.18 -5.80
C PRO A 19 -46.21 -15.99 -5.19
N LYS A 20 -45.74 -15.45 -4.04
CA LYS A 20 -46.39 -14.31 -3.36
C LYS A 20 -45.81 -12.94 -3.76
N CYS A 21 -44.55 -12.89 -4.19
CA CYS A 21 -43.88 -11.61 -4.47
C CYS A 21 -43.07 -11.60 -5.75
N ASP A 22 -43.10 -12.69 -6.53
CA ASP A 22 -42.41 -12.92 -7.80
C ASP A 22 -40.88 -12.70 -7.77
N ARG A 23 -40.30 -12.56 -6.57
CA ARG A 23 -38.85 -12.43 -6.40
C ARG A 23 -38.17 -13.77 -6.61
N LYS A 24 -37.03 -13.71 -7.30
CA LYS A 24 -36.19 -14.88 -7.59
C LYS A 24 -34.99 -14.93 -6.65
N SER A 25 -34.69 -16.11 -6.13
CA SER A 25 -33.55 -16.35 -5.24
C SER A 25 -32.80 -17.61 -5.65
N HIS A 26 -31.48 -17.66 -5.39
CA HIS A 26 -30.74 -18.92 -5.48
C HIS A 26 -31.38 -19.94 -4.55
N ARG A 27 -31.51 -21.18 -5.04
CA ARG A 27 -31.95 -22.34 -4.23
C ARG A 27 -31.13 -22.46 -2.93
N ALA A 28 -29.81 -22.32 -3.02
CA ALA A 28 -28.91 -22.33 -1.87
C ALA A 28 -29.20 -21.21 -0.86
N CYS A 29 -29.49 -19.98 -1.32
CA CYS A 29 -29.74 -18.84 -0.43
C CYS A 29 -31.05 -18.98 0.38
N VAL A 30 -32.01 -19.76 -0.12
CA VAL A 30 -33.29 -20.01 0.57
C VAL A 30 -33.43 -21.45 1.07
N LYS A 31 -32.31 -22.19 1.14
CA LYS A 31 -32.22 -23.57 1.67
C LYS A 31 -33.16 -24.56 0.95
N VAL A 32 -33.32 -24.42 -0.36
CA VAL A 32 -34.02 -25.39 -1.21
C VAL A 32 -32.97 -26.30 -1.87
N PRO A 33 -33.03 -27.63 -1.71
CA PRO A 33 -32.09 -28.54 -2.37
C PRO A 33 -32.17 -28.49 -3.90
N GLU A 34 -31.09 -28.86 -4.58
CA GLU A 34 -31.07 -29.01 -6.03
C GLU A 34 -31.97 -30.18 -6.47
N GLY A 35 -32.64 -30.04 -7.63
CA GLY A 35 -33.56 -31.06 -8.16
C GLY A 35 -34.97 -31.10 -7.56
N VAL A 36 -35.22 -30.49 -6.40
CA VAL A 36 -36.57 -30.46 -5.79
C VAL A 36 -37.46 -29.41 -6.45
N GLN A 37 -38.67 -29.77 -6.86
CA GLN A 37 -39.69 -28.82 -7.29
C GLN A 37 -40.36 -28.19 -6.06
N VAL A 38 -40.41 -26.86 -6.00
CA VAL A 38 -41.06 -26.17 -4.88
C VAL A 38 -42.58 -26.26 -5.01
N GLN A 39 -43.26 -26.51 -3.89
CA GLN A 39 -44.71 -26.51 -3.86
C GLN A 39 -45.28 -25.09 -4.05
N PRO A 40 -46.51 -24.94 -4.60
CA PRO A 40 -47.16 -23.63 -4.78
C PRO A 40 -47.38 -22.86 -3.47
N THR A 41 -47.35 -23.56 -2.33
CA THR A 41 -47.49 -23.00 -0.98
C THR A 41 -46.17 -22.50 -0.39
N TRP A 42 -45.05 -22.71 -1.09
CA TRP A 42 -43.75 -22.24 -0.65
C TRP A 42 -43.67 -20.71 -0.68
N LEU A 43 -43.10 -20.12 0.37
CA LEU A 43 -42.89 -18.68 0.49
C LEU A 43 -41.41 -18.41 0.73
N CYS A 44 -40.87 -17.37 0.12
CA CYS A 44 -39.53 -16.90 0.46
C CYS A 44 -39.46 -16.46 1.94
N PRO A 45 -38.26 -16.42 2.55
CA PRO A 45 -38.08 -16.04 3.95
C PRO A 45 -38.75 -14.71 4.32
N ASP A 46 -38.66 -13.71 3.44
CA ASP A 46 -39.30 -12.39 3.65
C ASP A 46 -40.83 -12.49 3.70
N CYS A 47 -41.40 -13.31 2.81
CA CYS A 47 -42.86 -13.51 2.75
C CYS A 47 -43.38 -14.35 3.93
N LYS A 48 -42.56 -15.29 4.41
CA LYS A 48 -42.88 -16.16 5.56
C LYS A 48 -42.86 -15.39 6.89
N ILE A 49 -41.99 -14.39 7.05
CA ILE A 49 -41.97 -13.53 8.24
C ILE A 49 -43.18 -12.59 8.25
N ARG A 50 -43.65 -12.17 7.07
CA ARG A 50 -44.78 -11.24 6.90
C ARG A 50 -46.16 -11.91 6.97
N THR A 51 -46.25 -13.24 7.03
CA THR A 51 -47.51 -13.93 7.30
C THR A 51 -47.81 -13.92 8.80
N PRO A 52 -49.02 -13.50 9.23
CA PRO A 52 -49.42 -13.56 10.62
C PRO A 52 -49.25 -14.98 11.14
N ARG A 53 -48.46 -15.17 12.19
CA ARG A 53 -48.40 -16.46 12.90
C ARG A 53 -49.77 -16.67 13.52
N LYS A 54 -50.47 -17.74 13.12
CA LYS A 54 -51.63 -18.20 13.88
C LYS A 54 -51.16 -18.42 15.32
N SER A 55 -51.92 -17.88 16.27
CA SER A 55 -51.64 -17.99 17.70
C SER A 55 -51.69 -19.46 18.11
N ASP A 56 -50.52 -20.08 18.21
CA ASP A 56 -50.37 -21.34 18.92
C ASP A 56 -50.45 -21.01 20.42
N GLN A 57 -51.54 -21.44 21.07
CA GLN A 57 -51.87 -21.18 22.47
C GLN A 57 -50.98 -21.97 23.46
N ASN A 58 -49.67 -22.07 23.23
CA ASN A 58 -48.80 -22.91 24.06
C ASN A 58 -47.39 -22.34 24.35
N THR A 59 -47.31 -21.04 24.65
CA THR A 59 -46.14 -20.46 25.32
C THR A 59 -46.58 -19.45 26.39
N PRO A 60 -46.15 -19.60 27.67
CA PRO A 60 -46.58 -18.71 28.73
C PRO A 60 -45.76 -17.41 28.64
N VAL A 61 -46.40 -16.33 28.18
CA VAL A 61 -45.83 -14.98 28.28
C VAL A 61 -46.30 -14.34 29.58
N ARG A 62 -45.32 -14.00 30.41
CA ARG A 62 -45.44 -13.37 31.73
C ARG A 62 -45.96 -11.93 31.58
N GLY A 63 -47.25 -11.73 31.78
CA GLY A 63 -47.89 -10.42 31.89
C GLY A 63 -48.23 -10.13 33.35
N LEU A 64 -47.59 -9.12 33.91
CA LEU A 64 -47.90 -8.55 35.23
C LEU A 64 -49.21 -7.75 35.14
N ASN A 65 -50.07 -7.94 36.15
CA ASN A 65 -51.05 -7.01 36.75
C ASN A 65 -52.42 -7.65 36.95
N SER A 66 -52.78 -7.91 38.20
CA SER A 66 -54.16 -7.88 38.71
C SER A 66 -54.10 -7.79 40.23
N GLU A 67 -54.37 -6.58 40.72
CA GLU A 67 -54.67 -6.30 42.12
C GLU A 67 -55.99 -6.98 42.55
N ASN A 68 -56.08 -7.26 43.84
CA ASN A 68 -57.29 -7.54 44.62
C ASN A 68 -58.06 -8.84 44.33
N ILE A 69 -57.94 -9.81 45.24
CA ILE A 69 -59.08 -10.46 45.92
C ILE A 69 -58.60 -10.95 47.29
N ILE A 70 -59.19 -10.35 48.33
CA ILE A 70 -59.19 -10.82 49.71
C ILE A 70 -60.13 -12.02 49.79
N LYS A 71 -59.71 -13.13 50.41
CA LYS A 71 -60.59 -13.98 51.25
C LYS A 71 -59.77 -14.84 52.20
N GLN A 72 -60.11 -14.66 53.47
CA GLN A 72 -59.59 -15.32 54.67
C GLN A 72 -59.96 -16.80 54.70
N GLY A 73 -59.09 -17.58 55.31
CA GLY A 73 -59.30 -18.97 55.71
C GLY A 73 -58.16 -19.37 56.63
N GLU A 74 -58.39 -19.21 57.93
CA GLU A 74 -57.49 -19.62 59.01
C GLU A 74 -57.41 -21.15 59.08
N GLU A 75 -56.20 -21.68 59.29
CA GLU A 75 -55.89 -22.77 60.23
C GLU A 75 -54.37 -23.03 60.26
N LYS A 76 -53.78 -22.94 61.47
CA LYS A 76 -52.41 -23.38 61.85
C LYS A 76 -52.64 -24.44 62.97
N PRO A 77 -51.67 -25.27 63.42
CA PRO A 77 -50.24 -25.27 63.07
C PRO A 77 -49.60 -26.68 62.93
N GLN A 78 -48.44 -26.78 62.27
CA GLN A 78 -47.41 -27.78 62.62
C GLN A 78 -46.03 -27.45 62.00
N SER A 79 -45.03 -27.27 62.88
CA SER A 79 -43.56 -27.37 62.66
C SER A 79 -42.85 -26.34 61.74
N PRO A 80 -42.00 -25.41 62.26
CA PRO A 80 -41.30 -24.42 61.43
C PRO A 80 -39.80 -24.67 61.15
N VAL A 81 -39.22 -25.84 61.45
CA VAL A 81 -37.73 -25.95 61.44
C VAL A 81 -37.14 -26.49 60.13
N ALA A 82 -37.86 -27.33 59.39
CA ALA A 82 -37.32 -27.96 58.16
C ALA A 82 -37.59 -27.17 56.86
N GLN A 83 -38.61 -26.32 56.80
CA GLN A 83 -38.94 -25.53 55.61
C GLN A 83 -38.05 -24.28 55.45
N GLY A 84 -37.63 -23.65 56.56
CA GLY A 84 -36.75 -22.47 56.51
C GLY A 84 -35.34 -22.75 55.97
N LEU A 85 -34.86 -24.00 56.05
CA LEU A 85 -33.53 -24.37 55.54
C LEU A 85 -33.49 -24.46 54.00
N LYS A 86 -34.52 -25.04 53.36
CA LYS A 86 -34.60 -25.11 51.89
C LYS A 86 -34.90 -23.75 51.26
N GLU A 87 -35.68 -22.93 51.97
CA GLU A 87 -35.96 -21.55 51.54
C GLU A 87 -34.71 -20.66 51.66
N SER A 88 -33.88 -20.90 52.68
CA SER A 88 -32.56 -20.26 52.85
C SER A 88 -31.54 -20.70 51.80
N GLU A 89 -31.49 -21.99 51.46
CA GLU A 89 -30.60 -22.52 50.41
C GLU A 89 -30.98 -21.99 49.02
N LEU A 90 -32.27 -22.00 48.67
CA LEU A 90 -32.76 -21.41 47.43
C LEU A 90 -32.51 -19.89 47.37
N ALA A 91 -32.64 -19.18 48.48
CA ALA A 91 -32.33 -17.75 48.56
C ALA A 91 -30.82 -17.47 48.34
N LEU A 92 -29.94 -18.35 48.83
CA LEU A 92 -28.50 -18.28 48.59
C LEU A 92 -28.16 -18.56 47.12
N GLU A 93 -28.78 -19.55 46.48
CA GLU A 93 -28.59 -19.82 45.05
C GLU A 93 -29.11 -18.68 44.17
N LEU A 94 -30.30 -18.14 44.47
CA LEU A 94 -30.84 -16.96 43.79
C LEU A 94 -29.93 -15.74 43.93
N ARG A 95 -29.26 -15.59 45.06
CA ARG A 95 -28.28 -14.52 45.28
C ARG A 95 -27.03 -14.73 44.43
N LYS A 96 -26.45 -15.94 44.43
CA LYS A 96 -25.29 -16.27 43.58
C LYS A 96 -25.60 -16.09 42.11
N PHE A 97 -26.75 -16.57 41.65
CA PHE A 97 -27.20 -16.38 40.27
C PHE A 97 -27.38 -14.90 39.90
N ARG A 98 -27.86 -14.06 40.82
CA ARG A 98 -27.95 -12.61 40.61
C ARG A 98 -26.57 -11.95 40.53
N GLU A 99 -25.61 -12.43 41.31
CA GLU A 99 -24.21 -11.98 41.27
C GLU A 99 -23.56 -12.39 39.94
N GLU A 100 -23.69 -13.64 39.49
CA GLU A 100 -23.23 -14.11 38.17
C GLU A 100 -23.89 -13.35 37.01
N LEU A 101 -25.19 -13.08 37.07
CA LEU A 101 -25.88 -12.25 36.07
C LEU A 101 -25.38 -10.80 36.05
N ARG A 102 -24.90 -10.30 37.18
CA ARG A 102 -24.30 -8.96 37.26
C ARG A 102 -22.90 -8.97 36.65
N GLU A 103 -22.07 -9.95 37.00
CA GLU A 103 -20.72 -10.11 36.47
C GLU A 103 -20.75 -10.30 34.95
N THR A 104 -21.58 -11.21 34.44
CA THR A 104 -21.76 -11.39 32.99
C THR A 104 -22.23 -10.11 32.29
N ARG A 105 -23.10 -9.30 32.91
CA ARG A 105 -23.50 -8.00 32.34
C ARG A 105 -22.34 -7.00 32.31
N GLU A 106 -21.46 -7.03 33.30
CA GLU A 106 -20.25 -6.21 33.34
C GLU A 106 -19.27 -6.66 32.23
N GLU A 107 -19.07 -7.96 32.05
CA GLU A 107 -18.27 -8.53 30.95
C GLU A 107 -18.86 -8.19 29.55
N PHE A 108 -20.18 -8.26 29.40
CA PHE A 108 -20.83 -7.86 28.13
C PHE A 108 -20.64 -6.37 27.84
N ARG A 109 -20.52 -5.53 28.87
CA ARG A 109 -20.23 -4.10 28.69
C ARG A 109 -18.77 -3.89 28.30
N SER A 110 -17.81 -4.54 28.95
CA SER A 110 -16.40 -4.44 28.58
C SER A 110 -16.16 -4.98 27.16
N PHE A 111 -16.76 -6.12 26.82
CA PHE A 111 -16.66 -6.68 25.46
C PHE A 111 -17.21 -5.72 24.40
N ARG A 112 -18.36 -5.06 24.66
CA ARG A 112 -18.89 -4.04 23.73
C ARG A 112 -17.95 -2.86 23.57
N GLN A 113 -17.29 -2.45 24.65
CA GLN A 113 -16.30 -1.37 24.61
C GLN A 113 -15.09 -1.79 23.77
N GLU A 114 -14.52 -2.97 24.01
CA GLU A 114 -13.41 -3.51 23.22
C GLU A 114 -13.75 -3.64 21.74
N MET A 115 -14.97 -4.10 21.41
CA MET A 115 -15.44 -4.17 20.02
C MET A 115 -15.58 -2.78 19.38
N PHE A 116 -15.98 -1.78 20.15
CA PHE A 116 -16.05 -0.40 19.68
C PHE A 116 -14.64 0.15 19.41
N ASP A 117 -13.70 -0.09 20.32
CA ASP A 117 -12.32 0.37 20.19
C ASP A 117 -11.60 -0.34 19.02
N LEU A 118 -11.82 -1.65 18.86
CA LEU A 118 -11.33 -2.41 17.71
C LEU A 118 -11.88 -1.84 16.39
N ARG A 119 -13.18 -1.54 16.34
CA ARG A 119 -13.79 -0.94 15.15
C ARG A 119 -13.17 0.42 14.80
N ASN A 120 -12.84 1.22 15.80
CA ASN A 120 -12.17 2.51 15.57
C ASN A 120 -10.72 2.32 15.11
N SER A 121 -10.02 1.33 15.68
CA SER A 121 -8.66 0.97 15.24
C SER A 121 -8.63 0.51 13.77
N ILE A 122 -9.60 -0.33 13.36
CA ILE A 122 -9.74 -0.77 11.97
C ILE A 122 -9.98 0.43 11.04
N LYS A 123 -10.90 1.33 11.37
CA LYS A 123 -11.14 2.56 10.57
C LYS A 123 -9.88 3.40 10.43
N SER A 124 -9.14 3.59 11.53
CA SER A 124 -7.87 4.33 11.49
C SER A 124 -6.83 3.62 10.62
N CYS A 125 -6.82 2.29 10.62
CA CYS A 125 -5.96 1.51 9.73
C CYS A 125 -6.36 1.68 8.26
N GLU A 126 -7.66 1.65 7.94
CA GLU A 126 -8.20 1.92 6.60
C GLU A 126 -7.76 3.31 6.10
N GLU A 127 -7.94 4.36 6.90
CA GLU A 127 -7.52 5.73 6.53
C GLU A 127 -6.00 5.83 6.27
N ARG A 128 -5.20 5.11 7.06
CA ARG A 128 -3.75 5.05 6.86
C ARG A 128 -3.37 4.29 5.61
N LEU A 129 -4.08 3.20 5.29
CA LEU A 129 -3.89 2.43 4.07
C LEU A 129 -4.25 3.27 2.85
N ASP A 130 -5.39 3.97 2.86
CA ASP A 130 -5.78 4.90 1.79
C ASP A 130 -4.71 5.98 1.57
N THR A 131 -4.16 6.52 2.65
CA THR A 131 -3.08 7.51 2.56
C THR A 131 -1.81 6.93 1.93
N LEU A 132 -1.46 5.68 2.27
CA LEU A 132 -0.29 5.00 1.70
C LEU A 132 -0.51 4.65 0.23
N GLU A 133 -1.70 4.17 -0.13
CA GLU A 133 -2.08 3.86 -1.51
C GLU A 133 -2.02 5.12 -2.38
N ASN A 134 -2.56 6.24 -1.90
CA ASN A 134 -2.45 7.52 -2.60
C ASN A 134 -1.00 7.99 -2.76
N LYS A 135 -0.15 7.80 -1.74
CA LYS A 135 1.29 8.11 -1.86
C LYS A 135 1.98 7.21 -2.87
N TYR A 136 1.63 5.93 -2.90
CA TYR A 136 2.16 4.95 -3.82
C TYR A 136 1.80 5.30 -5.27
N ILE A 137 0.52 5.60 -5.55
CA ILE A 137 0.06 6.06 -6.87
C ILE A 137 0.86 7.29 -7.34
N ARG A 138 1.03 8.30 -6.47
CA ARG A 138 1.81 9.50 -6.80
C ARG A 138 3.29 9.21 -7.10
N LEU A 139 3.89 8.26 -6.39
CA LEU A 139 5.27 7.84 -6.64
C LEU A 139 5.40 7.09 -7.96
N GLU A 140 4.47 6.20 -8.30
CA GLU A 140 4.42 5.53 -9.60
C GLU A 140 4.23 6.53 -10.75
N GLU A 141 3.32 7.49 -10.61
CA GLU A 141 3.14 8.58 -11.59
C GLU A 141 4.42 9.41 -11.75
N GLN A 142 5.11 9.73 -10.65
CA GLN A 142 6.37 10.45 -10.72
C GLN A 142 7.48 9.62 -11.37
N GLN A 143 7.55 8.32 -11.08
CA GLN A 143 8.54 7.42 -11.68
C GLN A 143 8.31 7.30 -13.19
N THR A 144 7.07 7.09 -13.64
CA THR A 144 6.75 7.05 -15.08
C THR A 144 7.05 8.39 -15.77
N LEU A 145 6.88 9.52 -15.10
CA LEU A 145 7.29 10.83 -15.61
C LEU A 145 8.82 10.97 -15.70
N ILE A 146 9.57 10.41 -14.76
CA ILE A 146 11.04 10.41 -14.78
C ILE A 146 11.58 9.44 -15.83
N GLU A 147 10.93 8.29 -16.04
CA GLU A 147 11.30 7.33 -17.09
C GLU A 147 10.94 7.87 -18.49
N SER A 148 9.79 8.54 -18.64
CA SER A 148 9.37 9.15 -19.92
C SER A 148 10.17 10.41 -20.26
N LYS A 149 10.59 11.19 -19.26
CA LYS A 149 11.64 12.18 -19.45
C LYS A 149 12.91 11.39 -19.70
N ASN A 150 13.35 11.35 -20.95
CA ASN A 150 14.54 10.66 -21.41
C ASN A 150 15.84 11.30 -20.82
N VAL A 151 15.94 11.41 -19.49
CA VAL A 151 17.01 12.05 -18.74
C VAL A 151 18.29 11.26 -18.94
N CYS A 152 18.20 9.93 -18.99
CA CYS A 152 19.31 9.07 -19.35
C CYS A 152 19.83 9.37 -20.76
N GLY A 153 18.94 9.49 -21.75
CA GLY A 153 19.30 9.87 -23.11
C GLY A 153 19.97 11.25 -23.18
N LYS A 154 19.41 12.26 -22.51
CA LYS A 154 20.03 13.60 -22.46
C LYS A 154 21.39 13.62 -21.79
N ILE A 155 21.59 12.84 -20.72
CA ILE A 155 22.89 12.71 -20.06
C ILE A 155 23.89 12.06 -21.01
N GLN A 156 23.50 10.97 -21.68
CA GLN A 156 24.34 10.28 -22.64
C GLN A 156 24.69 11.15 -23.86
N ASP A 157 23.74 11.93 -24.36
CA ASP A 157 23.98 12.90 -25.44
C ASP A 157 24.99 13.97 -25.00
N LEU A 158 24.84 14.50 -23.78
CA LEU A 158 25.78 15.48 -23.22
C LEU A 158 27.17 14.90 -23.00
N GLU A 159 27.27 13.67 -22.49
CA GLU A 159 28.54 12.96 -22.31
C GLU A 159 29.24 12.74 -23.65
N THR A 160 28.48 12.40 -24.69
CA THR A 160 28.99 12.25 -26.06
C THR A 160 29.53 13.57 -26.60
N ILE A 161 28.77 14.66 -26.46
CA ILE A 161 29.21 16.00 -26.88
C ILE A 161 30.49 16.42 -26.12
N ILE A 162 30.58 16.14 -24.83
CA ILE A 162 31.78 16.44 -24.04
C ILE A 162 32.98 15.63 -24.53
N ALA A 163 32.79 14.36 -24.88
CA ALA A 163 33.84 13.52 -25.42
C ALA A 163 34.34 14.05 -26.78
N ASP A 164 33.41 14.41 -27.66
CA ASP A 164 33.73 14.97 -28.98
C ASP A 164 34.50 16.29 -28.84
N LEU A 165 34.01 17.22 -28.02
CA LEU A 165 34.69 18.51 -27.78
C LEU A 165 36.09 18.35 -27.19
N ARG A 166 36.31 17.32 -26.35
CA ARG A 166 37.63 17.01 -25.81
C ARG A 166 38.56 16.48 -26.90
N SER A 167 38.05 15.65 -27.81
CA SER A 167 38.82 15.19 -28.96
C SER A 167 39.21 16.36 -29.85
N ASP A 168 38.25 17.23 -30.19
CA ASP A 168 38.50 18.40 -31.02
C ASP A 168 39.54 19.34 -30.41
N LEU A 169 39.50 19.56 -29.10
CA LEU A 169 40.52 20.35 -28.41
C LEU A 169 41.89 19.71 -28.50
N ASN A 170 41.98 18.40 -28.24
CA ASN A 170 43.24 17.68 -28.32
C ASN A 170 43.81 17.68 -29.74
N ASP A 171 42.96 17.53 -30.76
CA ASP A 171 43.37 17.56 -32.16
C ASP A 171 43.87 18.96 -32.54
N ARG A 172 43.18 20.02 -32.08
CA ARG A 172 43.64 21.40 -32.28
C ARG A 172 44.96 21.71 -31.57
N ASP A 173 45.14 21.23 -30.35
CA ASP A 173 46.39 21.41 -29.61
C ASP A 173 47.54 20.70 -30.33
N GLN A 174 47.29 19.47 -30.82
CA GLN A 174 48.28 18.74 -31.62
C GLN A 174 48.55 19.43 -32.97
N GLU A 175 47.53 20.02 -33.59
CA GLU A 175 47.67 20.78 -34.82
C GLU A 175 48.58 22.00 -34.66
N LEU A 176 48.50 22.68 -33.53
CA LEU A 176 49.37 23.82 -33.21
C LEU A 176 50.84 23.39 -33.10
N LEU A 177 51.09 22.18 -32.59
CA LEU A 177 52.44 21.64 -32.43
C LEU A 177 53.05 21.08 -33.73
N TYR A 178 52.30 20.93 -34.84
CA TYR A 178 52.83 20.30 -36.05
C TYR A 178 54.02 21.04 -36.68
N ASN A 179 54.08 22.36 -36.48
CA ASN A 179 55.15 23.20 -37.01
C ASN A 179 56.27 23.44 -35.99
N ASP A 180 56.13 22.93 -34.77
CA ASP A 180 57.09 23.12 -33.70
C ASP A 180 58.11 21.97 -33.74
N ILE A 181 59.39 22.33 -33.73
CA ILE A 181 60.49 21.37 -33.76
C ILE A 181 61.33 21.57 -32.51
N GLU A 182 61.33 20.57 -31.63
CA GLU A 182 62.22 20.55 -30.46
C GLU A 182 63.59 20.00 -30.84
N VAL A 183 64.63 20.78 -30.58
CA VAL A 183 66.03 20.39 -30.80
C VAL A 183 66.73 20.30 -29.44
N ALA A 184 67.02 19.07 -29.01
CA ALA A 184 67.62 18.78 -27.70
C ALA A 184 69.01 18.12 -27.82
N GLY A 185 69.83 18.26 -26.77
CA GLY A 185 71.12 17.58 -26.65
C GLY A 185 72.28 18.25 -27.40
N ILE A 186 72.15 19.54 -27.75
CA ILE A 186 73.23 20.31 -28.35
C ILE A 186 74.06 20.96 -27.23
N PRO A 187 75.39 20.78 -27.22
CA PRO A 187 76.25 21.53 -26.30
C PRO A 187 76.33 22.98 -26.74
N GLU A 188 75.84 23.90 -25.92
CA GLU A 188 75.86 25.34 -26.19
C GLU A 188 77.10 25.99 -25.56
N GLU A 189 77.83 26.77 -26.35
CA GLU A 189 78.87 27.67 -25.84
C GLU A 189 78.31 29.09 -25.66
N GLY A 190 78.84 29.83 -24.66
CA GLY A 190 78.33 31.16 -24.34
C GLY A 190 78.47 32.13 -25.52
N ALA A 191 77.35 32.72 -25.93
CA ALA A 191 77.18 33.69 -27.03
C ALA A 191 76.93 33.10 -28.44
N GLU A 192 76.55 31.83 -28.56
CA GLU A 192 76.02 31.30 -29.82
C GLU A 192 74.56 31.74 -30.07
N ASN A 193 74.21 31.95 -31.33
CA ASN A 193 72.85 32.31 -31.74
C ASN A 193 72.07 31.03 -32.09
N VAL A 194 70.91 30.82 -31.46
CA VAL A 194 69.98 29.70 -31.71
C VAL A 194 69.70 29.52 -33.20
N LEU A 195 69.52 30.61 -33.94
CA LEU A 195 69.26 30.59 -35.38
C LEU A 195 70.40 29.91 -36.18
N HIS A 196 71.64 30.17 -35.77
CA HIS A 196 72.83 29.58 -36.39
C HIS A 196 72.93 28.08 -36.06
N ILE A 197 72.59 27.68 -34.83
CA ILE A 197 72.54 26.27 -34.42
C ILE A 197 71.50 25.52 -35.25
N VAL A 198 70.27 26.03 -35.34
CA VAL A 198 69.18 25.43 -36.12
C VAL A 198 69.56 25.30 -37.60
N THR A 199 70.16 26.34 -38.20
CA THR A 199 70.59 26.34 -39.60
C THR A 199 71.73 25.33 -39.84
N ALA A 200 72.67 25.22 -38.90
CA ALA A 200 73.75 24.24 -38.97
C ALA A 200 73.20 22.81 -38.86
N CYS A 201 72.26 22.56 -37.95
CA CYS A 201 71.57 21.27 -37.82
C CYS A 201 70.80 20.90 -39.09
N ALA A 202 70.01 21.82 -39.66
CA ALA A 202 69.30 21.60 -40.91
C ALA A 202 70.25 21.20 -42.05
N THR A 203 71.37 21.93 -42.18
CA THR A 203 72.40 21.65 -43.18
C THR A 203 73.01 20.25 -42.99
N LYS A 204 73.22 19.82 -41.74
CA LYS A 204 73.74 18.47 -41.42
C LYS A 204 72.72 17.36 -41.70
N LEU A 205 71.43 17.65 -41.58
CA LEU A 205 70.34 16.74 -41.92
C LEU A 205 70.01 16.73 -43.42
N GLY A 206 70.69 17.57 -44.23
CA GLY A 206 70.46 17.68 -45.67
C GLY A 206 69.22 18.50 -46.04
N VAL A 207 68.71 19.31 -45.12
CA VAL A 207 67.56 20.20 -45.32
C VAL A 207 68.06 21.63 -45.51
N THR A 208 67.55 22.32 -46.54
CA THR A 208 67.79 23.74 -46.75
C THR A 208 66.73 24.54 -45.99
N LEU A 209 67.16 25.30 -45.00
CA LEU A 209 66.29 26.09 -44.13
C LEU A 209 66.81 27.51 -44.09
N GLU A 210 65.96 28.49 -44.37
CA GLU A 210 66.32 29.91 -44.35
C GLU A 210 65.68 30.63 -43.16
N GLU A 211 66.19 31.80 -42.77
CA GLU A 211 65.70 32.53 -41.59
C GLU A 211 64.20 32.90 -41.68
N ARG A 212 63.68 33.06 -42.91
CA ARG A 212 62.25 33.32 -43.18
C ARG A 212 61.34 32.11 -42.99
N ASP A 213 61.91 30.91 -42.95
CA ASP A 213 61.17 29.67 -42.74
C ASP A 213 60.97 29.38 -41.25
N ILE A 214 61.67 30.11 -40.37
CA ILE A 214 61.58 30.03 -38.92
C ILE A 214 60.63 31.14 -38.44
N ALA A 215 59.46 30.75 -37.92
CA ALA A 215 58.44 31.71 -37.48
C ALA A 215 58.77 32.31 -36.10
N GLU A 216 59.11 31.46 -35.12
CA GLU A 216 59.43 31.83 -33.75
C GLU A 216 60.53 30.88 -33.23
N ASN A 217 61.44 31.39 -32.41
CA ASN A 217 62.55 30.61 -31.85
C ASN A 217 62.76 30.94 -30.36
N ASP A 218 62.47 29.97 -29.51
CA ASP A 218 62.60 30.11 -28.05
C ASP A 218 63.79 29.29 -27.53
N ASP A 219 64.59 29.92 -26.65
CA ASP A 219 65.70 29.27 -25.95
C ASP A 219 65.29 28.85 -24.53
N PHE A 220 65.04 27.56 -24.36
CA PHE A 220 64.62 26.96 -23.09
C PHE A 220 65.79 26.62 -22.15
N SER A 221 67.05 26.75 -22.58
CA SER A 221 68.23 26.48 -21.74
C SER A 221 68.29 27.39 -20.50
N SER A 222 67.77 28.61 -20.62
CA SER A 222 67.73 29.64 -19.57
C SER A 222 66.70 29.37 -18.46
N LEU A 223 65.71 28.51 -18.70
CA LEU A 223 64.65 28.17 -17.74
C LEU A 223 65.04 27.00 -16.80
N SER A 224 65.97 26.14 -17.22
CA SER A 224 66.39 24.96 -16.44
C SER A 224 67.34 25.28 -15.28
N THR A 225 67.80 26.53 -15.11
CA THR A 225 68.75 26.91 -14.03
C THR A 225 68.08 27.39 -12.73
N LYS A 226 66.75 27.33 -12.63
CA LYS A 226 66.00 27.60 -11.38
C LYS A 226 65.33 26.32 -10.87
N SER A 227 66.10 25.46 -10.22
CA SER A 227 65.62 24.44 -9.26
C SER A 227 66.69 24.17 -8.23
#